data_AF-A0A0F0F9P5-F1
#
_entry.id   AF-A0A0F0F9P5-F1
#
_cell.length_a   1.000
_cell.length_b   1.000
_cell.length_c   1.000
_cell.angle_alpha   90.00
_cell.angle_beta   90.00
_cell.angle_gamma   90.00
#
_symmetry.space_group_name_H-M   'P 1'
#
loop_
_entity.id
_entity.type
_entity.pdbx_description
1 polymer ?
#
loop_
_entity_poly.entity_id
_entity_poly.type
_entity_poly.pdbx_seq_one_letter_code
_entity_poly.pdbx_strand_id
1 'polypeptide(L)' 'MEPDDVIRQFEQMALDEETELPIDDAIAGLAVLLADPAILGKERVLLTEVGATLYRLGIDARVRAALGM' A
#
# COMPACT_ATOMS: atom_id res chain seq x y z
N MET A 1 -4.83 -0.86 -19.93
CA MET A 1 -3.53 -0.72 -19.26
C MET A 1 -3.10 -2.12 -18.92
N GLU A 2 -1.92 -2.52 -19.41
CA GLU A 2 -1.40 -3.86 -19.18
C GLU A 2 -0.74 -3.95 -17.79
N PRO A 3 -0.58 -5.14 -17.21
CA PRO A 3 0.08 -5.31 -15.91
C PRO A 3 1.47 -4.66 -15.84
N ASP A 4 2.25 -4.77 -16.91
CA ASP A 4 3.60 -4.17 -17.00
C ASP A 4 3.56 -2.63 -16.96
N ASP A 5 2.52 -2.02 -17.51
CA ASP A 5 2.35 -0.57 -17.45
C ASP A 5 2.09 -0.10 -16.02
N VAL A 6 1.34 -0.89 -15.25
CA VAL A 6 1.05 -0.61 -13.83
C VAL A 6 2.31 -0.77 -12.98
N ILE A 7 3.11 -1.83 -13.22
CA ILE A 7 4.37 -2.05 -12.50
C ILE A 7 5.34 -0.88 -12.74
N ARG A 8 5.48 -0.42 -13.99
CA ARG A 8 6.32 0.74 -14.30
C ARG A 8 5.87 2.01 -13.58
N GLN A 9 4.57 2.21 -13.40
CA GLN A 9 4.07 3.35 -12.61
C GLN A 9 4.47 3.22 -11.14
N PHE A 10 4.36 2.02 -10.54
CA PHE A 10 4.81 1.79 -9.18
C PHE A 10 6.31 2.07 -9.01
N GLU A 11 7.14 1.60 -9.95
CA GLU A 11 8.58 1.85 -9.95
C GLU A 11 8.88 3.35 -10.06
N GLN A 12 8.19 4.06 -10.95
CA GLN A 12 8.36 5.52 -11.10
C GLN A 12 8.00 6.27 -9.82
N MET A 13 6.86 5.93 -9.20
CA MET A 13 6.45 6.56 -7.94
C MET A 13 7.40 6.24 -6.77
N ALA A 14 7.96 5.02 -6.74
CA ALA A 14 8.88 4.61 -5.69
C ALA A 14 10.27 5.26 -5.82
N LEU A 15 10.67 5.67 -7.03
CA LEU A 15 11.94 6.36 -7.30
C LEU A 15 11.82 7.88 -7.25
N ASP A 16 10.60 8.41 -7.14
CA ASP A 16 10.36 9.84 -7.08
C ASP A 16 10.64 10.37 -5.65
N GLU A 17 11.79 11.03 -5.50
CA GLU A 17 12.23 11.62 -4.22
C GLU A 17 11.37 12.81 -3.76
N GLU A 18 10.58 13.41 -4.66
CA GLU A 18 9.65 14.50 -4.31
C GLU A 18 8.30 13.95 -3.81
N THR A 19 7.98 12.70 -4.13
CA THR A 19 6.74 12.05 -3.69
C THR A 19 6.97 11.35 -2.34
N GLU A 20 6.50 11.97 -1.26
CA GLU A 20 6.35 11.26 0.01
C GLU A 20 5.23 10.21 -0.11
N LEU A 21 5.56 8.95 0.19
CA LEU A 21 4.60 7.84 0.25
C LEU A 21 4.53 7.25 1.66
N PRO A 22 3.87 7.92 2.63
CA PRO A 22 3.74 7.40 3.98
C PRO A 22 2.92 6.10 3.98
N ILE A 23 3.48 5.04 4.55
CA ILE A 23 2.82 3.72 4.62
C ILE A 23 1.45 3.82 5.31
N ASP A 24 1.34 4.65 6.35
CA ASP A 24 0.09 4.82 7.09
C ASP A 24 -1.00 5.52 6.26
N ASP A 25 -0.63 6.48 5.41
CA ASP A 25 -1.56 7.15 4.50
C ASP A 25 -2.02 6.21 3.38
N ALA A 26 -1.11 5.38 2.85
CA ALA A 26 -1.45 4.36 1.87
C ALA A 26 -2.43 3.32 2.44
N ILE A 27 -2.21 2.88 3.69
CA ILE A 27 -3.13 1.97 4.39
C ILE A 27 -4.49 2.63 4.60
N ALA A 28 -4.52 3.90 5.03
CA ALA A 28 -5.77 4.62 5.25
C ALA A 28 -6.58 4.78 3.96
N GLY A 29 -5.92 5.16 2.85
CA GLY A 29 -6.57 5.27 1.54
C GLY A 29 -7.14 3.93 1.06
N LEU A 30 -6.39 2.84 1.21
CA LEU A 30 -6.86 1.50 0.86
C LEU A 30 -8.02 1.02 1.74
N ALA A 31 -8.00 1.35 3.04
CA ALA A 31 -9.10 1.02 3.95
C ALA A 31 -10.39 1.76 3.58
N VAL A 32 -10.30 3.04 3.20
CA VAL A 32 -11.44 3.82 2.70
C VAL A 32 -12.00 3.18 1.42
N LEU A 33 -11.13 2.78 0.49
CA LEU A 33 -11.55 2.09 -0.73
C LEU A 33 -12.28 0.78 -0.40
N LEU A 34 -11.72 -0.05 0.47
CA LEU A 34 -12.31 -1.34 0.89
C LEU A 34 -13.58 -1.21 1.73
N ALA A 35 -13.86 -0.03 2.28
CA ALA A 35 -15.11 0.26 2.97
C ALA A 35 -16.28 0.45 1.99
N ASP A 36 -16.01 0.67 0.70
CA ASP A 36 -17.04 0.73 -0.34
C ASP A 36 -17.68 -0.67 -0.53
N PRO A 37 -19.00 -0.82 -0.27
CA PRO A 37 -19.69 -2.09 -0.42
C PRO A 37 -19.75 -2.60 -1.87
N ALA A 38 -19.43 -1.77 -2.87
CA ALA A 38 -19.33 -2.19 -4.26
C ALA A 38 -18.09 -3.05 -4.54
N ILE A 39 -17.06 -2.98 -3.70
CA ILE A 39 -15.85 -3.79 -3.86
C ILE A 39 -16.05 -5.14 -3.19
N LEU A 40 -16.31 -6.16 -4.00
CA LEU A 40 -16.67 -7.51 -3.56
C LEU A 40 -15.79 -8.56 -4.25
N GLY A 41 -15.99 -9.82 -3.90
CA GLY A 41 -15.38 -10.94 -4.61
C GLY A 41 -13.85 -10.95 -4.56
N LYS A 42 -13.24 -11.28 -5.70
CA LYS A 42 -11.80 -11.53 -5.79
C LYS A 42 -10.97 -10.26 -5.62
N GLU A 43 -11.43 -9.12 -6.15
CA GLU A 43 -10.75 -7.84 -5.98
C GLU A 43 -10.64 -7.47 -4.50
N ARG A 44 -11.73 -7.63 -3.75
CA ARG A 44 -11.74 -7.36 -2.30
C ARG A 44 -10.73 -8.22 -1.56
N VAL A 45 -10.66 -9.52 -1.87
CA VAL A 45 -9.71 -10.44 -1.23
C VAL A 45 -8.27 -10.01 -1.51
N LEU A 46 -7.92 -9.77 -2.77
CA LEU A 46 -6.57 -9.35 -3.16
C LEU A 46 -6.18 -8.02 -2.51
N LEU A 47 -7.06 -7.02 -2.53
CA LEU A 47 -6.81 -5.72 -1.91
C LEU A 47 -6.68 -5.84 -0.38
N THR A 48 -7.41 -6.75 0.25
CA THR A 48 -7.29 -7.02 1.70
C THR A 48 -5.93 -7.64 2.03
N GLU A 49 -5.44 -8.58 1.22
CA GLU A 49 -4.10 -9.19 1.39
C GLU A 49 -2.98 -8.15 1.21
N VAL A 50 -3.12 -7.27 0.22
CA VAL A 50 -2.19 -6.14 0.02
C VAL A 50 -2.21 -5.22 1.24
N GLY A 51 -3.39 -4.84 1.74
CA GLY A 51 -3.51 -4.00 2.94
C GLY A 51 -2.90 -4.64 4.18
N ALA A 52 -3.09 -5.95 4.39
CA ALA A 52 -2.45 -6.67 5.47
C ALA A 52 -0.92 -6.70 5.35
N THR A 53 -0.40 -6.81 4.12
CA THR A 53 1.04 -6.78 3.83
C THR A 53 1.63 -5.40 4.15
N LEU A 54 0.98 -4.33 3.67
CA LEU A 54 1.38 -2.94 3.98
C LEU A 54 1.35 -2.67 5.49
N TYR A 55 0.31 -3.13 6.19
CA TYR A 55 0.20 -2.96 7.64
C TYR A 55 1.36 -3.61 8.40
N ARG A 56 1.78 -4.81 7.99
CA ARG A 56 2.96 -5.49 8.56
C ARG A 56 4.25 -4.71 8.31
N LEU A 57 4.45 -4.21 7.08
CA LEU A 57 5.61 -3.38 6.75
C LEU A 57 5.64 -2.09 7.58
N GLY A 58 4.48 -1.46 7.80
CA GLY A 58 4.38 -0.28 8.66
C GLY A 58 4.75 -0.58 10.11
N ILE A 59 4.33 -1.74 10.65
CA ILE A 59 4.77 -2.18 11.99
C ILE A 59 6.28 -2.35 12.02
N ASP A 60 6.85 -3.07 11.06
CA ASP A 60 8.29 -3.33 11.01
C ASP A 60 9.10 -2.03 10.91
N ALA A 61 8.65 -1.07 10.10
CA ALA A 61 9.26 0.24 9.98
C ALA A 61 9.23 1.02 11.30
N ARG A 62 8.07 1.05 11.98
CA ARG A 62 7.94 1.70 13.30
C ARG A 62 8.80 1.02 14.36
N VAL A 63 8.88 -0.31 14.34
CA VAL A 63 9.72 -1.07 15.27
C VAL A 63 11.20 -0.77 15.03
N ARG A 64 11.66 -0.74 13.78
CA ARG A 64 13.04 -0.36 13.44
C ARG A 64 13.36 1.05 13.92
N ALA A 65 12.47 2.01 13.63
CA ALA A 65 12.61 3.39 14.08
C ALA A 65 12.68 3.50 15.61
N ALA A 66 11.82 2.77 16.34
CA ALA A 66 11.82 2.74 17.80
C ALA A 66 13.09 2.10 18.40
N LEU A 67 13.72 1.18 17.67
CA LEU A 67 14.96 0.52 18.07
C LEU A 67 16.22 1.27 17.61
N GLY A 68 16.08 2.39 16.90
CA GLY A 68 17.20 3.18 16.39
C GLY A 68 18.04 2.47 15.33
N MET A 69 17.43 1.53 14.59
CA MET A 69 18.05 0.76 13.50
C MET A 69 17.82 1.39 12.13
#